data_AF-A0A3M1CMJ9-F1
#
_entry.id   AF-A0A3M1CMJ9-F1
#
_cell.length_a   1.000
_cell.length_b   1.000
_cell.length_c   1.000
_cell.angle_alpha   90.00
_cell.angle_beta   90.00
_cell.angle_gamma   90.00
#
_symmetry.space_group_name_H-M   'P 1'
#
loop_
_entity.id
_entity.type
_entity.pdbx_description
1 polymer ?
#
loop_
_entity_poly.entity_id
_entity_poly.type
_entity_poly.pdbx_seq_one_letter_code
_entity_poly.pdbx_strand_id
1 'polypeptide(L)'
;MTEERVVGLLERLLQAKVGHDVARLIEKRLGRKLEPFDIWYDGFKARSGLDERRLDAMVRERFPTTDAFQQNLPAILEALGFDRDTARFLAAHIEVDPARGAGHAWGPVMRGGKAHLRTRVPKGGMDYKGFNIAMHELGHTVEQVFSLYRVENTLMAGVPNNAFTEGFAFVFQARDLDVLGAGGADPERDACRTLDAFWSAREIAGVALVDIGVWHWMLEHPDASPAQLREAAVKIATDVWNRHFAPFMGVKDSPILAIYSHMISYPLYLSHYPLGFIVAYQVEDYFRSHPLAENMERMCRQGRLTPDLWMKRAVGSPVSADPMIRGAERAVKSLLKH
;
A
#
# COMPACT_ATOMS: atom_id res chain seq x y z
N MET A 1 -3.60 14.94 10.83
CA MET A 1 -3.90 15.70 9.61
C MET A 1 -5.33 16.21 9.77
N THR A 2 -5.63 17.45 9.38
CA THR A 2 -7.01 17.96 9.48
C THR A 2 -7.90 17.27 8.46
N GLU A 3 -9.21 17.24 8.70
CA GLU A 3 -10.17 16.66 7.75
C GLU A 3 -10.10 17.37 6.38
N GLU A 4 -10.09 18.71 6.36
CA GLU A 4 -9.93 19.51 5.13
C GLU A 4 -8.72 19.07 4.31
N ARG A 5 -7.60 18.79 4.98
CA ARG A 5 -6.38 18.32 4.32
C ARG A 5 -6.53 16.90 3.75
N VAL A 6 -7.24 16.02 4.45
CA VAL A 6 -7.54 14.66 3.96
C VAL A 6 -8.47 14.75 2.75
N VAL A 7 -9.61 15.45 2.85
CA VAL A 7 -10.56 15.65 1.75
C VAL A 7 -9.86 16.23 0.53
N GLY A 8 -9.02 17.26 0.71
CA GLY A 8 -8.27 17.85 -0.39
C GLY A 8 -7.30 16.87 -1.09
N LEU A 9 -6.70 15.92 -0.36
CA LEU A 9 -5.88 14.86 -0.96
C LEU A 9 -6.74 13.87 -1.79
N LEU A 10 -7.89 13.48 -1.26
CA LEU A 10 -8.81 12.54 -1.93
C LEU A 10 -9.40 13.16 -3.19
N GLU A 11 -9.89 14.39 -3.11
CA GLU A 11 -10.43 15.12 -4.25
C GLU A 11 -9.37 15.37 -5.32
N ARG A 12 -8.14 15.73 -4.92
CA ARG A 12 -7.00 15.88 -5.84
C ARG A 12 -6.75 14.59 -6.65
N LEU A 13 -6.80 13.44 -6.00
CA LEU A 13 -6.65 12.13 -6.64
C LEU A 13 -7.80 11.82 -7.59
N LEU A 14 -9.05 12.01 -7.14
CA LEU A 14 -10.26 11.73 -7.91
C LEU A 14 -10.42 12.65 -9.13
N GLN A 15 -10.06 13.92 -9.00
CA GLN A 15 -10.17 14.93 -10.07
C GLN A 15 -8.96 14.92 -11.03
N ALA A 16 -7.97 14.05 -10.82
CA ALA A 16 -6.81 13.97 -11.70
C ALA A 16 -7.21 13.55 -13.13
N LYS A 17 -6.80 14.35 -14.13
CA LYS A 17 -7.13 14.14 -15.56
C LYS A 17 -6.74 12.76 -16.08
N VAL A 18 -5.62 12.22 -15.60
CA VAL A 18 -5.14 10.88 -15.95
C VAL A 18 -6.17 9.78 -15.65
N GLY A 19 -7.14 10.01 -14.75
CA GLY A 19 -8.26 9.10 -14.53
C GLY A 19 -9.05 8.80 -15.82
N HIS A 20 -9.20 9.78 -16.72
CA HIS A 20 -9.84 9.56 -18.02
C HIS A 20 -8.99 8.68 -18.94
N ASP A 21 -7.67 8.82 -18.90
CA ASP A 21 -6.75 8.01 -19.71
C ASP A 21 -6.75 6.55 -19.25
N VAL A 22 -6.72 6.33 -17.93
CA VAL A 22 -6.80 5.00 -17.32
C VAL A 22 -8.16 4.37 -17.63
N ALA A 23 -9.26 5.11 -17.50
CA ALA A 23 -10.59 4.65 -17.87
C ALA A 23 -10.66 4.19 -19.33
N ARG A 24 -10.10 4.97 -20.27
CA ARG A 24 -10.02 4.59 -21.70
C ARG A 24 -9.18 3.34 -21.94
N LEU A 25 -8.08 3.17 -21.20
CA LEU A 25 -7.28 1.95 -21.26
C LEU A 25 -8.09 0.73 -20.78
N ILE A 26 -8.87 0.87 -19.71
CA ILE A 26 -9.75 -0.19 -19.20
C ILE A 26 -10.83 -0.52 -20.25
N GLU A 27 -11.50 0.48 -20.85
CA GLU A 27 -12.48 0.25 -21.93
C GLU A 27 -11.85 -0.53 -23.12
N LYS A 28 -10.64 -0.14 -23.55
CA LYS A 28 -9.90 -0.83 -24.62
C LYS A 28 -9.66 -2.30 -24.27
N ARG A 29 -9.27 -2.59 -23.02
CA ARG A 29 -9.01 -3.96 -22.54
C ARG A 29 -10.29 -4.79 -22.38
N LEU A 30 -11.40 -4.17 -21.95
CA LEU A 30 -12.68 -4.85 -21.76
C LEU A 30 -13.46 -5.04 -23.07
N GLY A 31 -13.20 -4.23 -24.10
CA GLY A 31 -13.96 -4.25 -25.35
C GLY A 31 -15.39 -3.70 -25.21
N ARG A 32 -15.67 -2.97 -24.12
CA ARG A 32 -16.97 -2.35 -23.85
C ARG A 32 -16.80 -1.04 -23.07
N LYS A 33 -17.89 -0.27 -22.98
CA LYS A 33 -17.98 0.90 -22.10
C LYS A 33 -17.90 0.50 -20.63
N LEU A 34 -17.37 1.42 -19.82
CA LEU A 34 -17.33 1.22 -18.37
C LEU A 34 -18.74 1.26 -17.79
N GLU A 35 -18.95 0.36 -16.84
CA GLU A 35 -20.10 0.30 -15.96
C GLU A 35 -19.67 0.66 -14.53
N PRO A 36 -20.59 1.01 -13.63
CA PRO A 36 -20.21 1.45 -12.29
C PRO A 36 -19.33 0.45 -11.52
N PHE A 37 -19.54 -0.85 -11.71
CA PHE A 37 -18.77 -1.91 -11.05
C PHE A 37 -17.33 -2.03 -11.53
N ASP A 38 -16.94 -1.37 -12.63
CA ASP A 38 -15.56 -1.37 -13.12
C ASP A 38 -14.62 -0.50 -12.27
N ILE A 39 -15.12 0.20 -11.24
CA ILE A 39 -14.26 0.74 -10.17
C ILE A 39 -13.43 -0.36 -9.49
N TRP A 40 -13.88 -1.61 -9.55
CA TRP A 40 -13.16 -2.79 -9.06
C TRP A 40 -12.41 -3.56 -10.15
N TYR A 41 -12.10 -2.92 -11.27
CA TYR A 41 -11.33 -3.53 -12.35
C TYR A 41 -10.02 -4.14 -11.84
N ASP A 42 -9.83 -5.44 -12.07
CA ASP A 42 -8.71 -6.22 -11.57
C ASP A 42 -7.62 -6.50 -12.63
N GLY A 43 -7.84 -6.06 -13.87
CA GLY A 43 -6.97 -6.41 -15.00
C GLY A 43 -5.61 -5.69 -15.02
N PHE A 44 -5.32 -4.83 -14.06
CA PHE A 44 -3.97 -4.31 -13.81
C PHE A 44 -3.14 -5.16 -12.86
N LYS A 45 -3.76 -6.08 -12.12
CA LYS A 45 -3.02 -7.00 -11.25
C LYS A 45 -2.09 -7.85 -12.11
N ALA A 46 -0.80 -7.81 -11.81
CA ALA A 46 0.20 -8.56 -12.54
C ALA A 46 -0.08 -10.06 -12.40
N ARG A 47 -0.62 -10.68 -13.45
CA ARG A 47 -0.53 -12.13 -13.64
C ARG A 47 0.88 -12.38 -14.16
N SER A 48 1.77 -12.89 -13.32
CA SER A 48 3.19 -13.01 -13.66
C SER A 48 3.36 -13.80 -14.96
N GLY A 49 3.94 -13.18 -15.99
CA GLY A 49 4.45 -13.89 -17.17
C GLY A 49 5.73 -14.69 -16.86
N LEU A 50 6.19 -14.66 -15.62
CA LEU A 50 7.31 -15.44 -15.10
C LEU A 50 6.87 -16.87 -14.81
N ASP A 51 7.74 -17.83 -15.13
CA ASP A 51 7.53 -19.24 -14.82
C ASP A 51 7.55 -19.46 -13.29
N GLU A 52 6.36 -19.48 -12.70
CA GLU A 52 6.13 -19.69 -11.26
C GLU A 52 6.82 -20.96 -10.76
N ARG A 53 6.91 -22.02 -11.59
CA ARG A 53 7.59 -23.27 -11.20
C ARG A 53 9.09 -23.08 -11.03
N ARG A 54 9.69 -22.25 -11.89
CA ARG A 54 11.11 -21.90 -11.79
C ARG A 54 11.37 -21.08 -10.53
N LEU A 55 10.54 -20.07 -10.25
CA LEU A 55 10.65 -19.26 -9.05
C LEU A 55 10.47 -20.09 -7.77
N ASP A 56 9.48 -20.98 -7.76
CA ASP A 56 9.27 -21.95 -6.68
C ASP A 56 10.52 -22.81 -6.44
N ALA A 57 11.13 -23.36 -7.49
CA ALA A 57 12.33 -24.17 -7.35
C ALA A 57 13.50 -23.36 -6.74
N MET A 58 13.74 -22.14 -7.23
CA MET A 58 14.79 -21.26 -6.71
C MET A 58 14.58 -20.90 -5.24
N VAL A 59 13.35 -20.59 -4.85
CA VAL A 59 13.00 -20.24 -3.47
C VAL A 59 13.10 -21.45 -2.55
N ARG A 60 12.62 -22.63 -2.97
CA ARG A 60 12.72 -23.87 -2.18
C ARG A 60 14.17 -24.30 -1.95
N GLU A 61 15.02 -24.15 -2.96
CA GLU A 61 16.45 -24.46 -2.86
C GLU A 61 17.13 -23.55 -1.82
N ARG A 62 16.81 -22.25 -1.84
CA ARG A 62 17.42 -21.27 -0.94
C ARG A 62 16.83 -21.29 0.47
N PHE A 63 15.53 -21.56 0.59
CA PHE A 63 14.75 -21.48 1.84
C PHE A 63 13.91 -22.75 2.06
N PRO A 64 14.55 -23.91 2.28
CA PRO A 64 13.85 -25.18 2.50
C PRO A 64 13.09 -25.25 3.83
N THR A 65 13.44 -24.41 4.80
CA THR A 65 12.84 -24.37 6.15
C THR A 65 12.74 -22.93 6.66
N THR A 66 11.92 -22.72 7.69
CA THR A 66 11.85 -21.44 8.42
C THR A 66 13.22 -21.04 8.97
N ASP A 67 13.97 -22.00 9.55
CA ASP A 67 15.33 -21.76 10.06
C ASP A 67 16.31 -21.35 8.95
N ALA A 68 16.20 -21.95 7.77
CA ALA A 68 17.02 -21.56 6.62
C ALA A 68 16.71 -20.12 6.20
N PHE A 69 15.45 -19.70 6.22
CA PHE A 69 15.06 -18.31 5.95
C PHE A 69 15.60 -17.35 7.01
N GLN A 70 15.48 -17.69 8.31
CA GLN A 70 16.04 -16.92 9.43
C GLN A 70 17.55 -16.70 9.27
N GLN A 71 18.31 -17.77 8.97
CA GLN A 71 19.76 -17.72 8.80
C GLN A 71 20.19 -16.87 7.59
N ASN A 72 19.34 -16.74 6.58
CA ASN A 72 19.61 -15.95 5.38
C ASN A 72 19.19 -14.48 5.49
N LEU A 73 18.52 -14.05 6.57
CA LEU A 73 18.13 -12.65 6.74
C LEU A 73 19.28 -11.65 6.53
N PRO A 74 20.51 -11.86 7.07
CA PRO A 74 21.62 -10.95 6.80
C PRO A 74 21.93 -10.81 5.31
N ALA A 75 21.97 -11.92 4.56
CA ALA A 75 22.25 -11.90 3.12
C ALA A 75 21.13 -11.22 2.31
N ILE A 76 19.87 -11.44 2.69
CA ILE A 76 18.72 -10.75 2.09
C ILE A 76 18.82 -9.23 2.32
N LEU A 77 19.12 -8.81 3.54
CA LEU A 77 19.27 -7.40 3.89
C LEU A 77 20.49 -6.77 3.20
N GLU A 78 21.61 -7.47 3.10
CA GLU A 78 22.77 -7.02 2.33
C GLU A 78 22.43 -6.85 0.84
N ALA A 79 21.65 -7.77 0.25
CA ALA A 79 21.16 -7.64 -1.13
C ALA A 79 20.23 -6.44 -1.34
N LEU A 80 19.52 -6.01 -0.29
CA LEU A 80 18.71 -4.79 -0.28
C LEU A 80 19.53 -3.51 -0.03
N GLY A 81 20.86 -3.64 0.13
CA GLY A 81 21.80 -2.53 0.27
C GLY A 81 22.11 -2.13 1.71
N PHE A 82 21.67 -2.90 2.71
CA PHE A 82 22.08 -2.65 4.10
C PHE A 82 23.54 -3.04 4.30
N ASP A 83 24.30 -2.21 5.01
CA ASP A 83 25.67 -2.58 5.39
C ASP A 83 25.65 -3.79 6.34
N ARG A 84 26.80 -4.44 6.46
CA ARG A 84 26.95 -5.69 7.19
C ARG A 84 26.58 -5.60 8.67
N ASP A 85 26.90 -4.48 9.31
CA ASP A 85 26.61 -4.27 10.73
C ASP A 85 25.12 -4.04 10.93
N THR A 86 24.50 -3.24 10.07
CA THR A 86 23.05 -2.98 10.09
C THR A 86 22.25 -4.23 9.76
N ALA A 87 22.66 -5.01 8.76
CA ALA A 87 22.02 -6.27 8.41
C ALA A 87 22.06 -7.30 9.55
N ARG A 88 23.22 -7.44 10.22
CA ARG A 88 23.34 -8.28 11.43
C ARG A 88 22.49 -7.77 12.58
N PHE A 89 22.50 -6.45 12.81
CA PHE A 89 21.69 -5.83 13.84
C PHE A 89 20.20 -6.14 13.61
N LEU A 90 19.68 -5.92 12.41
CA LEU A 90 18.30 -6.22 12.07
C LEU A 90 18.00 -7.72 12.24
N ALA A 91 18.83 -8.61 11.69
CA ALA A 91 18.63 -10.05 11.79
C ALA A 91 18.64 -10.56 13.25
N ALA A 92 19.41 -9.94 14.14
CA ALA A 92 19.42 -10.27 15.57
C ALA A 92 18.13 -9.84 16.30
N HIS A 93 17.41 -8.85 15.77
CA HIS A 93 16.17 -8.31 16.34
C HIS A 93 14.91 -8.79 15.62
N ILE A 94 15.03 -9.65 14.61
CA ILE A 94 13.92 -10.23 13.86
C ILE A 94 13.90 -11.75 14.06
N GLU A 95 12.73 -12.29 14.41
CA GLU A 95 12.47 -13.71 14.54
C GLU A 95 11.46 -14.17 13.48
N VAL A 96 11.81 -15.21 12.73
CA VAL A 96 10.97 -15.78 11.69
C VAL A 96 10.12 -16.90 12.29
N ASP A 97 8.81 -16.70 12.29
CA ASP A 97 7.86 -17.69 12.78
C ASP A 97 7.10 -18.38 11.64
N PRO A 98 6.77 -19.68 11.77
CA PRO A 98 5.88 -20.35 10.84
C PRO A 98 4.44 -19.82 10.98
N ALA A 99 3.82 -19.45 9.87
CA ALA A 99 2.41 -19.08 9.78
C ALA A 99 1.57 -20.17 9.11
N ARG A 100 0.34 -20.38 9.61
CA ARG A 100 -0.70 -21.17 8.91
C ARG A 100 -1.49 -20.33 7.89
N GLY A 101 -1.54 -19.01 8.07
CA GLY A 101 -2.31 -18.04 7.28
C GLY A 101 -1.46 -17.21 6.30
N ALA A 102 -1.96 -16.02 5.94
CA ALA A 102 -1.44 -15.17 4.86
C ALA A 102 -0.12 -14.43 5.12
N GLY A 103 0.55 -14.68 6.26
CA GLY A 103 1.68 -13.87 6.75
C GLY A 103 1.21 -12.81 7.76
N HIS A 104 2.12 -12.34 8.62
CA HIS A 104 1.89 -11.19 9.52
C HIS A 104 3.20 -10.74 10.21
N ALA A 105 3.38 -9.44 10.41
CA ALA A 105 4.45 -8.89 11.20
C ALA A 105 3.94 -8.44 12.58
N TRP A 106 4.62 -8.87 13.64
CA TRP A 106 4.32 -8.44 15.01
C TRP A 106 5.53 -7.75 15.64
N GLY A 107 5.46 -6.42 15.72
CA GLY A 107 6.53 -5.58 16.25
C GLY A 107 6.65 -5.66 17.78
N PRO A 108 7.86 -5.50 18.33
CA PRO A 108 8.08 -5.47 19.77
C PRO A 108 7.56 -4.15 20.37
N VAL A 109 7.05 -4.20 21.60
CA VAL A 109 6.55 -3.02 22.32
C VAL A 109 7.60 -2.34 23.20
N MET A 110 8.77 -2.95 23.35
CA MET A 110 9.89 -2.41 24.13
C MET A 110 11.24 -2.91 23.61
N ARG A 111 12.29 -2.14 23.86
CA ARG A 111 13.67 -2.55 23.57
C ARG A 111 14.02 -3.80 24.40
N GLY A 112 14.74 -4.72 23.78
CA GLY A 112 14.98 -6.08 24.28
C GLY A 112 14.05 -7.14 23.68
N GLY A 113 12.92 -6.75 23.09
CA GLY A 113 12.03 -7.65 22.35
C GLY A 113 12.39 -7.77 20.86
N LYS A 114 11.95 -8.85 20.21
CA LYS A 114 12.13 -9.06 18.77
C LYS A 114 10.87 -8.74 17.98
N ALA A 115 11.06 -8.35 16.71
CA ALA A 115 9.99 -8.28 15.74
C ALA A 115 9.78 -9.66 15.13
N HIS A 116 8.54 -10.12 15.09
CA HIS A 116 8.17 -11.43 14.60
C HIS A 116 7.69 -11.34 13.16
N LEU A 117 8.48 -11.88 12.23
CA LEU A 117 8.15 -12.04 10.82
C LEU A 117 7.47 -13.40 10.65
N ARG A 118 6.14 -13.41 10.51
CA ARG A 118 5.39 -14.65 10.36
C ARG A 118 5.15 -14.91 8.88
N THR A 119 5.63 -16.03 8.37
CA THR A 119 5.41 -16.44 6.97
C THR A 119 5.19 -17.94 6.82
N ARG A 120 4.54 -18.35 5.73
CA ARG A 120 4.22 -19.75 5.47
C ARG A 120 5.39 -20.44 4.79
N VAL A 121 5.94 -21.47 5.45
CA VAL A 121 6.94 -22.37 4.88
C VAL A 121 6.39 -23.81 4.95
N PRO A 122 5.85 -24.35 3.84
CA PRO A 122 5.39 -25.74 3.78
C PRO A 122 6.50 -26.77 4.02
N LYS A 123 6.13 -28.04 4.27
CA LYS A 123 7.09 -29.15 4.45
C LYS A 123 8.06 -29.36 3.28
N GLY A 124 7.71 -28.88 2.08
CA GLY A 124 8.54 -28.96 0.88
C GLY A 124 9.42 -27.73 0.61
N GLY A 125 9.51 -26.80 1.57
CA GLY A 125 10.20 -25.52 1.41
C GLY A 125 9.26 -24.38 1.02
N MET A 126 9.77 -23.15 1.14
CA MET A 126 9.05 -21.93 0.81
C MET A 126 8.79 -21.86 -0.70
N ASP A 127 7.56 -21.54 -1.11
CA ASP A 127 7.21 -21.26 -2.50
C ASP A 127 7.36 -19.75 -2.81
N TYR A 128 7.33 -19.37 -4.09
CA TYR A 128 7.54 -17.98 -4.49
C TYR A 128 6.51 -17.03 -3.87
N LYS A 129 5.25 -17.47 -3.78
CA LYS A 129 4.19 -16.70 -3.12
C LYS A 129 4.52 -16.45 -1.64
N GLY A 130 4.94 -17.49 -0.92
CA GLY A 130 5.36 -17.40 0.48
C GLY A 130 6.58 -16.49 0.67
N PHE A 131 7.51 -16.49 -0.28
CA PHE A 131 8.65 -15.58 -0.29
C PHE A 131 8.24 -14.12 -0.55
N ASN A 132 7.40 -13.86 -1.55
CA ASN A 132 6.88 -12.52 -1.82
C ASN A 132 6.15 -11.93 -0.59
N ILE A 133 5.35 -12.76 0.11
CA ILE A 133 4.74 -12.40 1.39
C ILE A 133 5.82 -12.16 2.46
N ALA A 134 6.80 -13.05 2.59
CA ALA A 134 7.88 -12.89 3.57
C ALA A 134 8.66 -11.59 3.38
N MET A 135 8.87 -11.16 2.14
CA MET A 135 9.50 -9.86 1.82
C MET A 135 8.63 -8.68 2.29
N HIS A 136 7.31 -8.75 2.10
CA HIS A 136 6.38 -7.75 2.63
C HIS A 136 6.50 -7.66 4.17
N GLU A 137 6.39 -8.79 4.87
CA GLU A 137 6.51 -8.84 6.33
C GLU A 137 7.91 -8.44 6.83
N LEU A 138 8.96 -8.70 6.04
CA LEU A 138 10.30 -8.24 6.34
C LEU A 138 10.38 -6.71 6.33
N GLY A 139 9.73 -6.04 5.37
CA GLY A 139 9.66 -4.59 5.33
C GLY A 139 9.01 -3.99 6.59
N HIS A 140 7.93 -4.61 7.08
CA HIS A 140 7.33 -4.22 8.36
C HIS A 140 8.28 -4.42 9.54
N THR A 141 8.88 -5.60 9.67
CA THR A 141 9.74 -5.90 10.83
C THR A 141 11.02 -5.05 10.84
N VAL A 142 11.60 -4.74 9.68
CA VAL A 142 12.73 -3.80 9.58
C VAL A 142 12.31 -2.39 10.01
N GLU A 143 11.13 -1.91 9.58
CA GLU A 143 10.60 -0.63 10.05
C GLU A 143 10.43 -0.62 11.57
N GLN A 144 9.75 -1.62 12.11
CA GLN A 144 9.46 -1.75 13.54
C GLN A 144 10.74 -1.82 14.39
N VAL A 145 11.78 -2.50 13.91
CA VAL A 145 13.08 -2.53 14.59
C VAL A 145 13.71 -1.14 14.55
N PHE A 146 13.79 -0.47 13.39
CA PHE A 146 14.40 0.86 13.35
C PHE A 146 13.63 1.90 14.15
N SER A 147 12.31 1.93 14.02
CA SER A 147 11.45 2.93 14.65
C SER A 147 11.34 2.73 16.17
N LEU A 148 11.75 1.58 16.71
CA LEU A 148 11.89 1.35 18.15
C LEU A 148 13.33 1.53 18.67
N TYR A 149 14.30 0.95 17.98
CA TYR A 149 15.67 0.86 18.50
C TYR A 149 16.56 2.03 18.10
N ARG A 150 16.29 2.68 16.96
CA ARG A 150 17.14 3.77 16.44
C ARG A 150 16.55 5.16 16.65
N VAL A 151 15.31 5.27 17.13
CA VAL A 151 14.69 6.53 17.54
C VAL A 151 15.42 7.12 18.77
N GLU A 152 15.56 8.44 18.81
CA GLU A 152 16.26 9.15 19.90
C GLU A 152 15.53 9.02 21.24
N ASN A 153 14.20 9.18 21.23
CA ASN A 153 13.35 9.06 22.41
C ASN A 153 12.36 7.91 22.22
N THR A 154 12.31 6.98 23.17
CA THR A 154 11.41 5.82 23.15
C THR A 154 9.93 6.20 23.13
N LEU A 155 9.55 7.38 23.65
CA LEU A 155 8.18 7.89 23.54
C LEU A 155 7.76 8.22 22.11
N MET A 156 8.73 8.38 21.21
CA MET A 156 8.51 8.62 19.78
C MET A 156 8.57 7.33 18.97
N ALA A 157 8.60 6.15 19.60
CA ALA A 157 8.71 4.88 18.88
C ALA A 157 7.57 4.68 17.86
N GLY A 158 7.92 4.08 16.72
CA GLY A 158 7.03 3.85 15.59
C GLY A 158 7.04 4.95 14.53
N VAL A 159 6.21 4.78 13.52
CA VAL A 159 5.96 5.75 12.43
C VAL A 159 4.56 6.37 12.61
N PRO A 160 4.20 7.45 11.87
CA PRO A 160 2.99 8.22 12.15
C PRO A 160 1.71 7.37 12.23
N ASN A 161 1.54 6.42 11.30
CA ASN A 161 0.47 5.44 11.27
C ASN A 161 0.81 4.27 10.31
N ASN A 162 -0.10 3.30 10.20
CA ASN A 162 0.09 2.08 9.40
C ASN A 162 0.38 2.35 7.92
N ALA A 163 -0.07 3.47 7.33
CA ALA A 163 0.21 3.79 5.93
C ALA A 163 1.71 3.86 5.62
N PHE A 164 2.51 4.33 6.58
CA PHE A 164 3.95 4.43 6.46
C PHE A 164 4.60 3.04 6.56
N THR A 165 4.14 2.23 7.53
CA THR A 165 4.57 0.84 7.71
C THR A 165 4.26 -0.02 6.47
N GLU A 166 3.09 0.14 5.85
CA GLU A 166 2.72 -0.48 4.57
C GLU A 166 3.62 -0.02 3.41
N GLY A 167 3.92 1.28 3.34
CA GLY A 167 4.83 1.84 2.34
C GLY A 167 6.18 1.13 2.30
N PHE A 168 6.77 0.85 3.48
CA PHE A 168 8.02 0.08 3.55
C PHE A 168 7.84 -1.40 3.17
N ALA A 169 6.73 -2.02 3.55
CA ALA A 169 6.44 -3.40 3.16
C ALA A 169 6.33 -3.57 1.64
N PHE A 170 5.62 -2.68 0.95
CA PHE A 170 5.54 -2.70 -0.52
C PHE A 170 6.89 -2.48 -1.20
N VAL A 171 7.74 -1.62 -0.63
CA VAL A 171 9.10 -1.37 -1.13
C VAL A 171 9.97 -2.64 -1.07
N PHE A 172 9.83 -3.46 -0.04
CA PHE A 172 10.51 -4.76 0.06
C PHE A 172 9.88 -5.80 -0.86
N GLN A 173 8.55 -5.88 -0.87
CA GLN A 173 7.80 -6.80 -1.73
C GLN A 173 8.10 -6.58 -3.21
N ALA A 174 8.30 -5.34 -3.65
CA ALA A 174 8.64 -5.01 -5.03
C ALA A 174 10.08 -5.40 -5.44
N ARG A 175 10.96 -5.69 -4.47
CA ARG A 175 12.38 -6.08 -4.67
C ARG A 175 12.62 -7.57 -4.47
N ASP A 176 11.56 -8.36 -4.34
CA ASP A 176 11.64 -9.80 -4.12
C ASP A 176 12.47 -10.52 -5.21
N LEU A 177 12.23 -10.22 -6.48
CA LEU A 177 12.99 -10.81 -7.59
C LEU A 177 14.46 -10.38 -7.60
N ASP A 178 14.75 -9.14 -7.23
CA ASP A 178 16.12 -8.64 -7.13
C ASP A 178 16.90 -9.43 -6.07
N VAL A 179 16.28 -9.68 -4.91
CA VAL A 179 16.85 -10.53 -3.85
C VAL A 179 17.07 -11.97 -4.32
N LEU A 180 16.20 -12.50 -5.18
CA LEU A 180 16.40 -13.83 -5.77
C LEU A 180 17.50 -13.87 -6.84
N GLY A 181 17.98 -12.72 -7.31
CA GLY A 181 18.86 -12.63 -8.48
C GLY A 181 18.12 -12.97 -9.78
N ALA A 182 16.79 -12.95 -9.75
CA ALA A 182 15.89 -13.09 -10.90
C ALA A 182 15.34 -11.73 -11.36
N GLY A 183 15.89 -10.64 -10.83
CA GLY A 183 15.51 -9.27 -11.14
C GLY A 183 15.73 -8.95 -12.62
N GLY A 184 14.75 -8.30 -13.21
CA GLY A 184 14.79 -7.79 -14.57
C GLY A 184 13.78 -6.64 -14.70
N ALA A 185 14.14 -5.60 -15.45
CA ALA A 185 13.21 -4.52 -15.72
C ALA A 185 12.03 -5.08 -16.53
N ASP A 186 10.84 -5.02 -15.94
CA ASP A 186 9.58 -5.30 -16.62
C ASP A 186 8.73 -4.02 -16.58
N PRO A 187 8.94 -3.10 -17.54
CA PRO A 187 8.25 -1.81 -17.56
C PRO A 187 6.73 -1.95 -17.67
N GLU A 188 6.24 -3.03 -18.29
CA GLU A 188 4.81 -3.29 -18.40
C GLU A 188 4.21 -3.71 -17.06
N ARG A 189 4.86 -4.64 -16.35
CA ARG A 189 4.46 -5.03 -14.99
C ARG A 189 4.50 -3.84 -14.02
N ASP A 190 5.53 -3.02 -14.09
CA ASP A 190 5.64 -1.83 -13.24
C ASP A 190 4.56 -0.78 -13.56
N ALA A 191 4.24 -0.60 -14.84
CA ALA A 191 3.14 0.27 -15.27
C ALA A 191 1.79 -0.28 -14.77
N CYS A 192 1.53 -1.57 -14.96
CA CYS A 192 0.33 -2.24 -14.45
C CYS A 192 0.21 -2.13 -12.93
N ARG A 193 1.28 -2.38 -12.16
CA ARG A 193 1.29 -2.19 -10.68
C ARG A 193 0.95 -0.76 -10.29
N THR A 194 1.51 0.21 -11.00
CA THR A 194 1.22 1.63 -10.76
C THR A 194 -0.25 1.97 -11.03
N LEU A 195 -0.81 1.45 -12.12
CA LEU A 195 -2.22 1.68 -12.46
C LEU A 195 -3.18 0.95 -11.52
N ASP A 196 -2.82 -0.25 -11.04
CA ASP A 196 -3.60 -0.99 -10.04
C ASP A 196 -3.68 -0.21 -8.73
N ALA A 197 -2.55 0.29 -8.23
CA ALA A 197 -2.49 1.13 -7.02
C ALA A 197 -3.29 2.43 -7.21
N PHE A 198 -3.13 3.11 -8.35
CA PHE A 198 -3.86 4.35 -8.64
C PHE A 198 -5.37 4.13 -8.75
N TRP A 199 -5.82 3.07 -9.43
CA TRP A 199 -7.24 2.77 -9.60
C TRP A 199 -7.89 2.35 -8.28
N SER A 200 -7.22 1.50 -7.52
CA SER A 200 -7.66 1.10 -6.17
C SER A 200 -7.75 2.29 -5.21
N ALA A 201 -6.75 3.18 -5.24
CA ALA A 201 -6.76 4.37 -4.41
C ALA A 201 -7.92 5.32 -4.76
N ARG A 202 -8.28 5.44 -6.05
CA ARG A 202 -9.44 6.24 -6.48
C ARG A 202 -10.76 5.63 -6.01
N GLU A 203 -10.93 4.32 -6.14
CA GLU A 203 -12.13 3.62 -5.67
C GLU A 203 -12.37 3.91 -4.19
N ILE A 204 -11.40 3.57 -3.33
CA ILE A 204 -11.58 3.72 -1.88
C ILE A 204 -11.56 5.19 -1.43
N ALA A 205 -10.96 6.11 -2.20
CA ALA A 205 -11.09 7.55 -1.96
C ALA A 205 -12.53 8.05 -2.16
N GLY A 206 -13.24 7.55 -3.17
CA GLY A 206 -14.66 7.84 -3.36
C GLY A 206 -15.49 7.39 -2.17
N VAL A 207 -15.27 6.16 -1.72
CA VAL A 207 -15.94 5.59 -0.54
C VAL A 207 -15.63 6.38 0.73
N ALA A 208 -14.38 6.82 0.92
CA ALA A 208 -13.98 7.63 2.07
C ALA A 208 -14.68 9.00 2.10
N LEU A 209 -14.95 9.62 0.95
CA LEU A 209 -15.75 10.85 0.91
C LEU A 209 -17.22 10.59 1.29
N VAL A 210 -17.75 9.42 0.94
CA VAL A 210 -19.09 9.00 1.40
C VAL A 210 -19.11 8.81 2.91
N ASP A 211 -18.12 8.10 3.47
CA ASP A 211 -17.96 7.90 4.92
C ASP A 211 -17.97 9.24 5.67
N ILE A 212 -17.09 10.17 5.28
CA ILE A 212 -17.02 11.52 5.87
C ILE A 212 -18.37 12.24 5.76
N GLY A 213 -19.00 12.22 4.58
CA GLY A 213 -20.30 12.86 4.36
C GLY A 213 -21.42 12.27 5.22
N VAL A 214 -21.45 10.94 5.38
CA VAL A 214 -22.44 10.24 6.21
C VAL A 214 -22.26 10.61 7.68
N TRP A 215 -21.01 10.70 8.17
CA TRP A 215 -20.73 11.13 9.54
C TRP A 215 -21.16 12.58 9.80
N HIS A 216 -20.87 13.51 8.88
CA HIS A 216 -21.39 14.89 8.99
C HIS A 216 -22.92 14.90 9.07
N TRP A 217 -23.59 14.15 8.17
CA TRP A 217 -25.04 14.08 8.16
C TRP A 217 -25.60 13.51 9.47
N MET A 218 -25.01 12.44 10.00
CA MET A 218 -25.44 11.86 11.28
C MET A 218 -25.27 12.82 12.46
N LEU A 219 -24.18 13.60 12.49
CA LEU A 219 -23.94 14.59 13.53
C LEU A 219 -24.94 15.76 13.47
N GLU A 220 -25.38 16.11 12.26
CA GLU A 220 -26.43 17.12 12.04
C GLU A 220 -27.85 16.58 12.33
N HIS A 221 -28.03 15.26 12.34
CA HIS A 221 -29.32 14.58 12.50
C HIS A 221 -29.28 13.51 13.62
N PRO A 222 -29.06 13.89 14.89
CA PRO A 222 -28.84 12.95 15.98
C PRO A 222 -30.05 12.02 16.27
N ASP A 223 -31.26 12.44 15.89
CA ASP A 223 -32.51 11.70 16.11
C ASP A 223 -32.95 10.88 14.87
N ALA A 224 -32.09 10.77 13.85
CA ALA A 224 -32.42 10.06 12.62
C ALA A 224 -32.71 8.57 12.85
N SER A 225 -33.75 8.07 12.20
CA SER A 225 -34.02 6.63 12.11
C SER A 225 -33.04 5.92 11.16
N PRO A 226 -32.85 4.60 11.29
CA PRO A 226 -32.05 3.82 10.34
C PRO A 226 -32.51 3.95 8.87
N ALA A 227 -33.80 4.14 8.63
CA ALA A 227 -34.34 4.34 7.29
C ALA A 227 -33.87 5.67 6.68
N GLN A 228 -33.92 6.76 7.47
CA GLN A 228 -33.42 8.07 7.05
C GLN A 228 -31.91 8.05 6.82
N LEU A 229 -31.16 7.35 7.68
CA LEU A 229 -29.72 7.18 7.49
C LEU A 229 -29.39 6.43 6.19
N ARG A 230 -30.13 5.36 5.87
CA ARG A 230 -29.97 4.65 4.60
C ARG A 230 -30.19 5.57 3.40
N GLU A 231 -31.27 6.36 3.41
CA GLU A 231 -31.58 7.30 2.33
C GLU A 231 -30.50 8.37 2.18
N ALA A 232 -30.02 8.92 3.29
CA ALA A 232 -28.92 9.89 3.30
C ALA A 232 -27.63 9.29 2.73
N ALA A 233 -27.25 8.08 3.16
CA ALA A 233 -26.05 7.40 2.68
C ALA A 233 -26.10 7.13 1.16
N VAL A 234 -27.25 6.66 0.65
CA VAL A 234 -27.46 6.48 -0.79
C VAL A 234 -27.37 7.81 -1.53
N LYS A 235 -28.00 8.86 -1.03
CA LYS A 235 -27.94 10.19 -1.65
C LYS A 235 -26.50 10.72 -1.70
N ILE A 236 -25.77 10.66 -0.59
CA ILE A 236 -24.38 11.12 -0.49
C ILE A 236 -23.48 10.33 -1.46
N ALA A 237 -23.64 9.00 -1.53
CA ALA A 237 -22.92 8.16 -2.48
C ALA A 237 -23.17 8.56 -3.93
N THR A 238 -24.43 8.79 -4.29
CA THR A 238 -24.83 9.27 -5.62
C THR A 238 -24.25 10.64 -5.94
N ASP A 239 -24.24 11.56 -4.97
CA ASP A 239 -23.67 12.91 -5.15
C ASP A 239 -22.14 12.85 -5.37
N VAL A 240 -21.43 12.04 -4.58
CA VAL A 240 -19.99 11.79 -4.74
C VAL A 240 -19.69 11.13 -6.08
N TRP A 241 -20.49 10.13 -6.47
CA TRP A 241 -20.37 9.46 -7.77
C TRP A 241 -20.50 10.45 -8.92
N ASN A 242 -21.55 11.25 -8.91
CA ASN A 242 -21.83 12.23 -9.96
C ASN A 242 -20.72 13.28 -10.07
N ARG A 243 -20.14 13.70 -8.94
CA ARG A 243 -19.06 14.69 -8.92
C ARG A 243 -17.74 14.11 -9.44
N HIS A 244 -17.39 12.88 -9.05
CA HIS A 244 -16.02 12.38 -9.22
C HIS A 244 -15.88 11.25 -10.24
N PHE A 245 -16.90 10.41 -10.45
CA PHE A 245 -16.83 9.20 -11.28
C PHE A 245 -17.60 9.33 -12.59
N ALA A 246 -18.81 9.87 -12.55
CA ALA A 246 -19.64 10.08 -13.74
C ALA A 246 -18.93 10.83 -14.89
N PRO A 247 -18.06 11.85 -14.64
CA PRO A 247 -17.37 12.55 -15.72
C PRO A 247 -16.46 11.68 -16.60
N PHE A 248 -15.91 10.58 -16.06
CA PHE A 248 -15.03 9.68 -16.82
C PHE A 248 -15.63 8.30 -17.09
N MET A 249 -16.61 7.85 -16.29
CA MET A 249 -17.29 6.56 -16.51
C MET A 249 -18.53 6.70 -17.41
N GLY A 250 -19.11 7.90 -17.54
CA GLY A 250 -20.26 8.14 -18.41
C GLY A 250 -21.62 7.68 -17.85
N VAL A 251 -21.64 7.04 -16.67
CA VAL A 251 -22.87 6.63 -15.97
C VAL A 251 -23.15 7.60 -14.83
N LYS A 252 -24.37 8.13 -14.77
CA LYS A 252 -24.84 9.01 -13.68
C LYS A 252 -25.66 8.23 -12.66
N ASP A 253 -25.80 8.84 -11.49
CA ASP A 253 -26.72 8.46 -10.44
C ASP A 253 -26.51 7.04 -9.88
N SER A 254 -25.26 6.57 -9.83
CA SER A 254 -24.93 5.27 -9.25
C SER A 254 -24.74 5.35 -7.74
N PRO A 255 -25.42 4.49 -6.95
CA PRO A 255 -25.25 4.43 -5.50
C PRO A 255 -24.10 3.51 -5.07
N ILE A 256 -23.29 3.00 -6.01
CA ILE A 256 -22.37 1.87 -5.78
C ILE A 256 -21.35 2.11 -4.65
N LEU A 257 -20.99 3.36 -4.38
CA LEU A 257 -20.08 3.72 -3.29
C LEU A 257 -20.67 3.50 -1.88
N ALA A 258 -21.98 3.33 -1.76
CA ALA A 258 -22.66 3.05 -0.49
C ALA A 258 -22.53 1.58 0.00
N ILE A 259 -21.81 0.73 -0.74
CA ILE A 259 -21.73 -0.71 -0.46
C ILE A 259 -20.94 -1.07 0.81
N TYR A 260 -20.06 -0.18 1.28
CA TYR A 260 -19.16 -0.46 2.40
C TYR A 260 -19.82 -0.21 3.77
N SER A 261 -20.40 -1.24 4.37
CA SER A 261 -20.98 -1.18 5.74
C SER A 261 -20.02 -0.72 6.83
N HIS A 262 -18.70 -0.76 6.58
CA HIS A 262 -17.67 -0.24 7.47
C HIS A 262 -17.88 1.24 7.83
N MET A 263 -18.45 2.05 6.94
CA MET A 263 -18.72 3.48 7.21
C MET A 263 -19.70 3.68 8.38
N ILE A 264 -20.54 2.68 8.64
CA ILE A 264 -21.49 2.68 9.77
C ILE A 264 -20.90 1.97 10.99
N SER A 265 -20.14 0.89 10.77
CA SER A 265 -19.64 0.04 11.86
C SER A 265 -18.40 0.61 12.56
N TYR A 266 -17.62 1.44 11.87
CA TYR A 266 -16.37 2.00 12.37
C TYR A 266 -16.26 3.49 12.03
N PRO A 267 -16.20 4.40 13.03
CA PRO A 267 -16.15 5.83 12.77
C PRO A 267 -14.93 6.28 11.97
N LEU A 268 -15.18 6.95 10.83
CA LEU A 268 -14.17 7.60 9.98
C LEU A 268 -13.02 6.68 9.51
N TYR A 269 -13.28 5.37 9.49
CA TYR A 269 -12.29 4.34 9.24
C TYR A 269 -11.80 4.31 7.79
N LEU A 270 -12.69 4.58 6.83
CA LEU A 270 -12.41 4.34 5.42
C LEU A 270 -11.43 5.36 4.83
N SER A 271 -11.35 6.55 5.43
CA SER A 271 -10.37 7.59 5.07
C SER A 271 -8.90 7.16 5.23
N HIS A 272 -8.63 6.17 6.08
CA HIS A 272 -7.27 5.67 6.31
C HIS A 272 -6.69 4.91 5.12
N TYR A 273 -7.52 4.22 4.34
CA TYR A 273 -7.09 3.39 3.21
C TYR A 273 -6.53 4.19 2.03
N PRO A 274 -7.24 5.18 1.45
CA PRO A 274 -6.70 5.96 0.35
C PRO A 274 -5.47 6.78 0.79
N LEU A 275 -5.43 7.27 2.03
CA LEU A 275 -4.22 7.86 2.60
C LEU A 275 -3.08 6.85 2.69
N GLY A 276 -3.40 5.60 3.05
CA GLY A 276 -2.56 4.42 2.93
C GLY A 276 -1.85 4.36 1.58
N PHE A 277 -2.63 4.25 0.51
CA PHE A 277 -2.10 4.20 -0.86
C PHE A 277 -1.26 5.42 -1.22
N ILE A 278 -1.72 6.64 -0.89
CA ILE A 278 -1.01 7.88 -1.23
C ILE A 278 0.37 7.93 -0.56
N VAL A 279 0.44 7.66 0.75
CA VAL A 279 1.69 7.64 1.50
C VAL A 279 2.60 6.52 1.01
N ALA A 280 2.07 5.30 0.87
CA ALA A 280 2.83 4.16 0.41
C ALA A 280 3.46 4.40 -0.97
N TYR A 281 2.68 4.92 -1.92
CA TYR A 281 3.19 5.22 -3.26
C TYR A 281 4.23 6.33 -3.23
N GLN A 282 4.03 7.40 -2.45
CA GLN A 282 5.00 8.49 -2.35
C GLN A 282 6.34 8.02 -1.76
N VAL A 283 6.30 7.10 -0.78
CA VAL A 283 7.49 6.46 -0.23
C VAL A 283 8.14 5.53 -1.26
N GLU A 284 7.36 4.70 -1.96
CA GLU A 284 7.87 3.82 -3.03
C GLU A 284 8.55 4.63 -4.16
N ASP A 285 7.90 5.69 -4.63
CA ASP A 285 8.40 6.57 -5.70
C ASP A 285 9.74 7.21 -5.30
N TYR A 286 9.91 7.59 -4.03
CA TYR A 286 11.19 8.10 -3.53
C TYR A 286 12.31 7.05 -3.66
N PHE A 287 12.03 5.79 -3.32
CA PHE A 287 13.01 4.69 -3.40
C PHE A 287 13.30 4.21 -4.83
N ARG A 288 12.64 4.76 -5.86
CA ARG A 288 13.01 4.48 -7.27
C ARG A 288 14.34 5.12 -7.66
N SER A 289 14.75 6.20 -6.99
CA SER A 289 15.98 6.94 -7.29
C SER A 289 16.93 7.09 -6.10
N HIS A 290 16.55 6.57 -4.92
CA HIS A 290 17.35 6.66 -3.70
C HIS A 290 17.65 5.27 -3.13
N PRO A 291 18.85 5.06 -2.56
CA PRO A 291 19.19 3.81 -1.89
C PRO A 291 18.22 3.49 -0.75
N LEU A 292 17.77 2.24 -0.68
CA LEU A 292 16.79 1.79 0.31
C LEU A 292 17.32 1.89 1.74
N ALA A 293 18.45 1.23 2.01
CA ALA A 293 18.93 1.00 3.37
C ALA A 293 19.16 2.27 4.19
N GLU A 294 20.04 3.16 3.72
CA GLU A 294 20.37 4.41 4.40
C GLU A 294 19.13 5.28 4.63
N ASN A 295 18.28 5.40 3.61
CA ASN A 295 17.10 6.24 3.69
C ASN A 295 16.01 5.66 4.57
N MET A 296 15.79 4.35 4.55
CA MET A 296 14.81 3.71 5.42
C MET A 296 15.19 3.89 6.88
N GLU A 297 16.45 3.65 7.26
CA GLU A 297 16.90 3.90 8.63
C GLU A 297 16.68 5.37 9.01
N ARG A 298 17.16 6.32 8.19
CA ARG A 298 16.97 7.76 8.41
C ARG A 298 15.50 8.13 8.60
N MET A 299 14.61 7.58 7.77
CA MET A 299 13.18 7.84 7.82
C MET A 299 12.53 7.29 9.10
N CYS A 300 12.83 6.05 9.47
CA CYS A 300 12.24 5.38 10.64
C CYS A 300 12.71 6.02 11.96
N ARG A 301 13.95 6.51 12.00
CA ARG A 301 14.53 7.17 13.19
C ARG A 301 13.86 8.47 13.61
N GLN A 302 13.07 9.07 12.72
CA GLN A 302 12.30 10.27 13.04
C GLN A 302 11.25 10.04 14.12
N GLY A 303 10.79 8.79 14.28
CA GLY A 303 9.71 8.44 15.17
C GLY A 303 8.33 8.92 14.71
N ARG A 304 7.36 8.83 15.62
CA ARG A 304 5.94 9.09 15.38
C ARG A 304 5.58 10.58 15.30
N LEU A 305 6.18 11.28 14.34
CA LEU A 305 5.82 12.67 14.00
C LEU A 305 4.44 12.74 13.34
N THR A 306 3.91 13.96 13.18
CA THR A 306 2.72 14.16 12.33
C THR A 306 3.01 13.79 10.88
N PRO A 307 2.07 13.19 10.12
CA PRO A 307 2.32 12.69 8.75
C PRO A 307 3.02 13.67 7.80
N ASP A 308 2.57 14.93 7.73
CA ASP A 308 3.16 15.92 6.84
C ASP A 308 4.60 16.30 7.24
N LEU A 309 4.87 16.44 8.54
CA LEU A 309 6.23 16.73 9.01
C LEU A 309 7.17 15.55 8.77
N TRP A 310 6.69 14.33 9.02
CA TRP A 310 7.44 13.11 8.75
C TRP A 310 7.78 13.01 7.26
N MET A 311 6.80 13.20 6.37
CA MET A 311 7.02 13.15 4.92
C MET A 311 7.97 14.25 4.43
N LYS A 312 7.83 15.49 4.95
CA LYS A 312 8.73 16.59 4.58
C LYS A 312 10.19 16.24 4.85
N ARG A 313 10.47 15.62 5.98
CA ARG A 313 11.82 15.19 6.38
C ARG A 313 12.24 13.89 5.67
N ALA A 314 11.31 12.99 5.39
CA ALA A 314 11.58 11.73 4.70
C ALA A 314 11.89 11.94 3.21
N VAL A 315 10.96 12.55 2.48
CA VAL A 315 10.95 12.62 1.01
C VAL A 315 11.01 14.05 0.46
N GLY A 316 11.21 15.05 1.32
CA GLY A 316 11.37 16.45 0.93
C GLY A 316 10.06 17.23 0.69
N SER A 317 8.89 16.62 0.90
CA SER A 317 7.58 17.24 0.66
C SER A 317 6.51 16.70 1.63
N PRO A 318 5.42 17.43 1.92
CA PRO A 318 4.30 16.88 2.69
C PRO A 318 3.65 15.69 1.96
N VAL A 319 2.69 15.03 2.63
CA VAL A 319 1.89 13.98 1.98
C VAL A 319 1.25 14.56 0.71
N SER A 320 1.41 13.91 -0.44
CA SER A 320 0.85 14.39 -1.70
C SER A 320 0.38 13.24 -2.57
N ALA A 321 -0.77 13.43 -3.23
CA ALA A 321 -1.25 12.52 -4.27
C ALA A 321 -0.49 12.67 -5.60
N ASP A 322 0.27 13.75 -5.79
CA ASP A 322 0.91 14.05 -7.08
C ASP A 322 1.95 13.00 -7.55
N PRO A 323 2.78 12.38 -6.68
CA PRO A 323 3.65 11.27 -7.08
C PRO A 323 2.88 10.12 -7.73
N MET A 324 1.76 9.71 -7.13
CA MET A 324 0.89 8.66 -7.67
C MET A 324 0.24 9.08 -8.99
N ILE A 325 -0.26 10.32 -9.07
CA ILE A 325 -0.86 10.87 -10.30
C ILE A 325 0.17 10.88 -11.44
N ARG A 326 1.38 11.40 -11.20
CA ARG A 326 2.46 11.42 -12.20
C ARG A 326 2.93 10.01 -12.57
N GLY A 327 2.94 9.09 -11.62
CA GLY A 327 3.20 7.68 -11.84
C GLY A 327 2.20 7.08 -12.82
N ALA A 328 0.91 7.27 -12.56
CA ALA A 328 -0.18 6.83 -13.43
C ALA A 328 -0.09 7.45 -14.83
N GLU A 329 0.28 8.73 -14.95
CA GLU A 329 0.47 9.42 -16.24
C GLU A 329 1.57 8.75 -17.08
N ARG A 330 2.70 8.40 -16.44
CA ARG A 330 3.78 7.67 -17.12
C ARG A 330 3.34 6.26 -17.52
N ALA A 331 2.69 5.55 -16.60
CA ALA A 331 2.26 4.17 -16.79
C ALA A 331 1.19 4.02 -17.88
N VAL A 332 0.16 4.86 -17.89
CA VAL A 332 -0.88 4.81 -18.93
C VAL A 332 -0.30 5.15 -20.30
N LYS A 333 0.63 6.13 -20.36
CA LYS A 333 1.30 6.52 -21.60
C LYS A 333 2.20 5.41 -22.16
N SER A 334 2.87 4.62 -21.32
CA SER A 334 3.66 3.48 -21.80
C SER A 334 2.77 2.37 -22.34
N LEU A 335 1.66 2.07 -21.68
CA LEU A 335 0.74 1.00 -22.10
C LEU A 335 -0.13 1.36 -23.32
N LEU A 336 -0.36 2.64 -23.59
CA LEU A 336 -1.11 3.09 -24.79
C LEU A 336 -0.24 3.21 -26.06
N LYS A 337 1.09 3.21 -25.93
CA LYS A 337 2.02 3.20 -27.08
C LYS A 337 2.13 1.82 -27.74
N HIS A 338 1.58 0.81 -27.09
CA HIS A 338 1.44 -0.56 -27.57
C HIS A 338 -0.06 -0.87 -27.79
#